data_AF-D7FK65-F1
#
_entry.id   AF-D7FK65-F1
#
_cell.length_a   1.000
_cell.length_b   1.000
_cell.length_c   1.000
_cell.angle_alpha   90.00
_cell.angle_beta   90.00
_cell.angle_gamma   90.00
#
_symmetry.space_group_name_H-M   'P 1'
#
loop_
_entity.id
_entity.type
_entity.pdbx_description
1 polymer ?
#
loop_
_entity_poly.entity_id
_entity_poly.type
_entity_poly.pdbx_seq_one_letter_code
_entity_poly.pdbx_strand_id
1 'polypeptide(L)'
;MSMPKLVKCPPCRAFTPRLVQTYKDLKKRAGSDDVEFLFVSSDKDQAQFDDYFREMPWAAIPFGDVNRRRALATRLGVRGIPTLTTIDRDGVVINQTAKGAAIADAKGLEFPWWPKAVEDLSVNSQSNGFHVQEMPSLIVFMEACDDVDQKEVEEALLPIATAEAEAAKANGGQPVLIFFTVKSEASLPTQVRNVCDLKTVPDSPQVPASAMCFS
;
A
#
# COMPACT_ATOMS: atom_id res chain seq x y z
N MET A 1 11.06 -23.70 -31.54
CA MET A 1 11.35 -23.63 -30.10
C MET A 1 11.03 -22.21 -29.64
N SER A 2 9.97 -22.03 -28.85
CA SER A 2 9.59 -20.72 -28.30
C SER A 2 10.60 -20.36 -27.20
N MET A 3 11.32 -19.26 -27.35
CA MET A 3 12.20 -18.76 -26.29
C MET A 3 11.38 -18.46 -25.04
N PRO A 4 11.87 -18.77 -23.83
CA PRO A 4 11.18 -18.43 -22.59
C PRO A 4 10.99 -16.90 -22.54
N LYS A 5 9.73 -16.46 -22.53
CA LYS A 5 9.37 -15.05 -22.38
C LYS A 5 10.08 -14.50 -21.14
N LEU A 6 10.98 -13.54 -21.32
CA LEU A 6 11.70 -12.90 -20.23
C LEU A 6 10.68 -12.29 -19.23
N VAL A 7 10.51 -12.91 -18.06
CA VAL A 7 9.62 -12.45 -16.99
C VAL A 7 10.28 -11.28 -16.28
N LYS A 8 10.07 -10.05 -16.76
CA LYS A 8 10.84 -8.87 -16.31
C LYS A 8 10.34 -8.20 -15.02
N CYS A 9 9.15 -8.52 -14.51
CA CYS A 9 8.71 -8.07 -13.18
C CYS A 9 7.84 -9.15 -12.50
N PRO A 10 8.46 -10.11 -11.78
CA PRO A 10 7.72 -11.10 -10.99
C PRO A 10 6.68 -10.49 -10.03
N PRO A 11 6.96 -9.44 -9.24
CA PRO A 11 5.96 -8.90 -8.32
C PRO A 11 4.78 -8.22 -9.04
N CYS A 12 5.00 -7.63 -10.23
CA CYS A 12 3.93 -7.06 -11.04
C CYS A 12 2.99 -8.16 -11.56
N ARG A 13 3.56 -9.25 -12.10
CA ARG A 13 2.81 -10.41 -12.61
C ARG A 13 2.02 -11.12 -11.51
N ALA A 14 2.50 -11.11 -10.27
CA ALA A 14 1.76 -11.64 -9.12
C ALA A 14 0.60 -10.73 -8.69
N PHE A 15 0.77 -9.40 -8.81
CA PHE A 15 -0.22 -8.42 -8.36
C PHE A 15 -1.36 -8.21 -9.36
N THR A 16 -1.07 -8.11 -10.66
CA THR A 16 -2.06 -7.75 -11.70
C THR A 16 -3.31 -8.64 -11.69
N PRO A 17 -3.23 -9.98 -11.62
CA PRO A 17 -4.44 -10.82 -11.63
C PRO A 17 -5.39 -10.50 -10.46
N ARG A 18 -4.86 -10.17 -9.29
CA ARG A 18 -5.66 -9.75 -8.13
C ARG A 18 -6.34 -8.42 -8.41
N LEU A 19 -5.57 -7.45 -8.93
CA LEU A 19 -6.09 -6.13 -9.25
C LEU A 19 -7.17 -6.17 -10.36
N VAL A 20 -7.02 -7.06 -11.34
CA VAL A 20 -8.03 -7.33 -12.38
C VAL A 20 -9.35 -7.80 -11.77
N GLN A 21 -9.28 -8.69 -10.78
CA GLN A 21 -10.48 -9.16 -10.09
C GLN A 21 -11.15 -8.02 -9.31
N THR A 22 -10.37 -7.26 -8.54
CA THR A 22 -10.85 -6.09 -7.80
C THR A 22 -11.51 -5.07 -8.73
N TYR A 23 -10.89 -4.73 -9.86
CA TYR A 23 -11.48 -3.83 -10.86
C TYR A 23 -12.82 -4.36 -11.38
N LYS A 24 -12.89 -5.64 -11.76
CA LYS A 24 -14.14 -6.25 -12.23
C LYS A 24 -15.24 -6.19 -11.19
N ASP A 25 -14.91 -6.38 -9.92
CA ASP A 25 -15.90 -6.34 -8.84
C ASP A 25 -16.31 -4.89 -8.50
N LEU A 26 -15.40 -3.92 -8.61
CA LEU A 26 -15.74 -2.50 -8.54
C LEU A 26 -16.70 -2.09 -9.67
N LYS A 27 -16.42 -2.48 -10.92
CA LYS A 27 -17.27 -2.17 -12.09
C LYS A 27 -18.66 -2.82 -12.07
N LYS A 28 -18.93 -3.77 -11.17
CA LYS A 28 -20.28 -4.36 -10.98
C LYS A 28 -21.13 -3.57 -9.98
N ARG A 29 -20.56 -2.63 -9.23
CA ARG A 29 -21.29 -1.87 -8.21
C ARG A 29 -22.09 -0.74 -8.84
N ALA A 30 -23.20 -0.37 -8.20
CA ALA A 30 -23.96 0.82 -8.59
C ALA A 30 -23.07 2.08 -8.47
N GLY A 31 -23.11 2.95 -9.47
CA GLY A 31 -22.28 4.17 -9.51
C GLY A 31 -20.81 3.95 -9.91
N SER A 32 -20.45 2.79 -10.45
CA SER A 32 -19.06 2.45 -10.83
C SER A 32 -18.61 2.98 -12.20
N ASP A 33 -19.47 3.70 -12.92
CA ASP A 33 -19.11 4.44 -14.14
C ASP A 33 -18.05 5.51 -13.86
N ASP A 34 -17.96 5.92 -12.58
CA ASP A 34 -17.07 6.94 -12.07
C ASP A 34 -15.66 6.42 -11.76
N VAL A 35 -15.42 5.11 -11.92
CA VAL A 35 -14.15 4.44 -11.61
C VAL A 35 -13.49 3.92 -12.88
N GLU A 36 -12.22 4.27 -13.06
CA GLU A 36 -11.35 3.76 -14.11
C GLU A 36 -9.93 3.55 -13.59
N PHE A 37 -9.26 2.51 -14.09
CA PHE A 37 -7.86 2.24 -13.82
C PHE A 37 -7.04 2.61 -15.05
N LEU A 38 -5.83 3.16 -14.84
CA LEU A 38 -4.96 3.57 -15.93
C LEU A 38 -3.60 2.90 -15.79
N PHE A 39 -3.25 2.04 -16.75
CA PHE A 39 -1.94 1.42 -16.79
C PHE A 39 -0.88 2.41 -17.31
N VAL A 40 0.13 2.65 -16.47
CA VAL A 40 1.30 3.45 -16.80
C VAL A 40 2.49 2.49 -16.89
N SER A 41 2.80 2.04 -18.10
CA SER A 41 3.82 1.03 -18.32
C SER A 41 5.23 1.52 -18.02
N SER A 42 6.06 0.64 -17.47
CA SER A 42 7.52 0.74 -17.36
C SER A 42 8.24 -0.31 -18.22
N ASP A 43 7.53 -0.92 -19.18
CA ASP A 43 8.09 -1.92 -20.09
C ASP A 43 9.20 -1.33 -20.97
N LYS A 44 10.08 -2.20 -21.49
CA LYS A 44 11.25 -1.76 -22.25
C LYS A 44 10.94 -1.49 -23.73
N ASP A 45 9.87 -2.07 -24.24
CA ASP A 45 9.48 -1.97 -25.65
C ASP A 45 7.97 -2.20 -25.83
N GLN A 46 7.48 -1.84 -27.02
CA GLN A 46 6.07 -1.95 -27.40
C GLN A 46 5.57 -3.39 -27.31
N ALA A 47 6.38 -4.38 -27.69
CA ALA A 47 5.97 -5.79 -27.68
C ALA A 47 5.72 -6.31 -26.26
N GLN A 48 6.55 -5.90 -25.28
CA GLN A 48 6.33 -6.21 -23.87
C GLN A 48 5.08 -5.51 -23.32
N PHE A 49 4.89 -4.24 -23.66
CA PHE A 49 3.67 -3.51 -23.31
C PHE A 49 2.43 -4.23 -23.85
N ASP A 50 2.40 -4.57 -25.14
CA ASP A 50 1.26 -5.24 -25.77
C ASP A 50 1.03 -6.63 -25.16
N ASP A 51 2.08 -7.40 -24.87
CA ASP A 51 1.95 -8.72 -24.25
C ASP A 51 1.30 -8.65 -22.87
N TYR A 52 1.72 -7.70 -22.04
CA TYR A 52 1.24 -7.57 -20.67
C TYR A 52 -0.11 -6.87 -20.58
N PHE A 53 -0.31 -5.79 -21.34
CA PHE A 53 -1.54 -5.01 -21.31
C PHE A 53 -2.77 -5.81 -21.76
N ARG A 54 -2.59 -6.82 -22.62
CA ARG A 54 -3.68 -7.75 -23.02
C ARG A 54 -4.36 -8.47 -21.85
N GLU A 55 -3.70 -8.56 -20.70
CA GLU A 55 -4.26 -9.18 -19.49
C GLU A 55 -5.15 -8.21 -18.68
N MET A 56 -5.22 -6.93 -19.06
CA MET A 56 -5.81 -5.84 -18.28
C MET A 56 -7.10 -5.30 -18.91
N PRO A 57 -8.23 -5.24 -18.17
CA PRO A 57 -9.52 -4.80 -18.70
C PRO A 57 -9.76 -3.27 -18.56
N TRP A 58 -8.70 -2.48 -18.50
CA TRP A 58 -8.74 -1.03 -18.24
C TRP A 58 -7.88 -0.24 -19.23
N ALA A 59 -7.87 1.08 -19.15
CA ALA A 59 -7.14 1.94 -20.08
C ALA A 59 -5.61 1.94 -19.84
N ALA A 60 -4.83 2.42 -20.82
CA ALA A 60 -3.39 2.64 -20.66
C ALA A 60 -2.96 3.97 -21.27
N ILE A 61 -1.89 4.56 -20.73
CA ILE A 61 -1.16 5.59 -21.45
C ILE A 61 -0.42 4.91 -22.61
N PRO A 62 -0.56 5.40 -23.86
CA PRO A 62 0.14 4.82 -25.00
C PRO A 62 1.63 4.69 -24.73
N PHE A 63 2.21 3.52 -25.04
CA PHE A 63 3.62 3.25 -24.79
C PHE A 63 4.55 4.29 -25.45
N GLY A 64 4.22 4.75 -26.66
CA GLY A 64 4.96 5.79 -27.37
C GLY A 64 4.96 7.17 -26.71
N ASP A 65 4.02 7.47 -25.80
CA ASP A 65 3.99 8.74 -25.05
C ASP A 65 4.91 8.67 -23.81
N VAL A 66 6.20 8.58 -24.08
CA VAL A 66 7.25 8.48 -23.04
C VAL A 66 7.22 9.66 -22.08
N ASN A 67 6.98 10.87 -22.60
CA ASN A 67 6.99 12.10 -21.81
C ASN A 67 5.84 12.10 -20.79
N ARG A 68 4.62 11.75 -21.20
CA ARG A 68 3.47 11.69 -20.29
C ARG A 68 3.65 10.62 -19.22
N ARG A 69 4.11 9.42 -19.60
CA ARG A 69 4.39 8.34 -18.64
C ARG A 69 5.43 8.77 -17.60
N ARG A 70 6.55 9.36 -18.04
CA ARG A 70 7.61 9.83 -17.14
C ARG A 70 7.16 10.99 -16.25
N ALA A 71 6.48 11.99 -16.82
CA ALA A 71 5.99 13.14 -16.06
C ALA A 71 5.01 12.72 -14.96
N LEU A 72 4.10 11.79 -15.26
CA LEU A 72 3.16 11.27 -14.28
C LEU A 72 3.86 10.46 -13.18
N ALA A 73 4.78 9.56 -13.54
CA ALA A 73 5.56 8.79 -12.56
C ALA A 73 6.35 9.71 -11.61
N THR A 74 6.99 10.76 -12.14
CA THR A 74 7.69 11.77 -11.33
C THR A 74 6.73 12.54 -10.42
N ARG A 75 5.60 13.02 -10.96
CA ARG A 75 4.61 13.81 -10.19
C ARG A 75 4.00 13.01 -9.05
N LEU A 76 3.80 11.70 -9.24
CA LEU A 76 3.28 10.79 -8.22
C LEU A 76 4.37 10.19 -7.32
N GLY A 77 5.63 10.58 -7.50
CA GLY A 77 6.73 10.09 -6.66
C GLY A 77 7.01 8.59 -6.78
N VAL A 78 6.73 7.97 -7.94
CA VAL A 78 6.90 6.53 -8.14
C VAL A 78 8.39 6.16 -8.10
N ARG A 79 8.80 5.39 -7.09
CA ARG A 79 10.20 4.93 -6.90
C ARG A 79 10.43 3.46 -7.27
N GLY A 80 9.36 2.68 -7.46
CA GLY A 80 9.44 1.24 -7.76
C GLY A 80 8.15 0.68 -8.34
N ILE A 81 8.20 -0.58 -8.79
CA ILE A 81 7.04 -1.28 -9.36
C ILE A 81 6.80 -2.64 -8.66
N PRO A 82 5.55 -3.11 -8.56
CA PRO A 82 4.32 -2.38 -8.90
C PRO A 82 4.00 -1.28 -7.86
N THR A 83 3.51 -0.14 -8.34
CA THR A 83 2.92 0.96 -7.54
C THR A 83 1.48 1.17 -8.00
N LEU A 84 0.57 1.41 -7.06
CA LEU A 84 -0.82 1.77 -7.32
C LEU A 84 -1.13 3.05 -6.56
N THR A 85 -1.63 4.06 -7.26
CA THR A 85 -2.02 5.34 -6.69
C THR A 85 -3.50 5.59 -6.99
N THR A 86 -4.29 5.99 -5.99
CA THR A 86 -5.67 6.45 -6.18
C THR A 86 -5.73 7.97 -6.19
N ILE A 87 -6.53 8.49 -7.12
CA ILE A 87 -6.66 9.92 -7.41
C ILE A 87 -8.16 10.20 -7.57
N ASP A 88 -8.63 11.33 -7.07
CA ASP A 88 -10.00 11.76 -7.31
C ASP A 88 -10.18 12.40 -8.70
N ARG A 89 -11.40 12.89 -8.97
CA ARG A 89 -11.78 13.52 -10.23
C ARG A 89 -11.10 14.86 -10.50
N ASP A 90 -10.69 15.55 -9.44
CA ASP A 90 -10.01 16.85 -9.52
C ASP A 90 -8.49 16.70 -9.67
N GLY A 91 -8.00 15.46 -9.68
CA GLY A 91 -6.58 15.15 -9.79
C GLY A 91 -5.83 15.24 -8.46
N VAL A 92 -6.55 15.26 -7.34
CA VAL A 92 -5.98 15.21 -6.00
C VAL A 92 -5.65 13.76 -5.66
N VAL A 93 -4.44 13.54 -5.17
CA VAL A 93 -4.00 12.20 -4.79
C VAL A 93 -4.65 11.81 -3.47
N ILE A 94 -5.39 10.71 -3.48
CA ILE A 94 -6.05 10.13 -2.31
C ILE A 94 -5.06 9.26 -1.54
N ASN A 95 -4.41 8.33 -2.24
CA ASN A 95 -3.44 7.42 -1.66
C ASN A 95 -2.34 7.11 -2.69
N GLN A 96 -1.10 7.54 -2.42
CA GLN A 96 0.04 7.31 -3.31
C GLN A 96 0.43 5.83 -3.42
N THR A 97 0.07 5.00 -2.44
CA THR A 97 0.64 3.67 -2.19
C THR A 97 -0.43 2.62 -1.90
N ALA A 98 -1.57 2.73 -2.57
CA ALA A 98 -2.76 1.89 -2.40
C ALA A 98 -2.57 0.39 -2.73
N LYS A 99 -1.40 -0.06 -3.19
CA LYS A 99 -1.14 -1.47 -3.53
C LYS A 99 -1.41 -2.40 -2.34
N GLY A 100 -0.90 -2.05 -1.15
CA GLY A 100 -1.08 -2.87 0.06
C GLY A 100 -2.55 -3.01 0.44
N ALA A 101 -3.25 -1.87 0.53
CA ALA A 101 -4.68 -1.83 0.79
C ALA A 101 -5.51 -2.60 -0.25
N ALA A 102 -5.20 -2.47 -1.54
CA ALA A 102 -5.88 -3.22 -2.60
C ALA A 102 -5.64 -4.75 -2.52
N ILE A 103 -4.50 -5.19 -1.99
CA ILE A 103 -4.23 -6.61 -1.72
C ILE A 103 -5.06 -7.10 -0.53
N ALA A 104 -5.14 -6.31 0.53
CA ALA A 104 -5.90 -6.62 1.74
C ALA A 104 -7.41 -6.67 1.47
N ASP A 105 -7.90 -5.75 0.64
CA ASP A 105 -9.30 -5.60 0.26
C ASP A 105 -9.55 -6.15 -1.15
N ALA A 106 -9.45 -7.47 -1.29
CA ALA A 106 -9.60 -8.15 -2.57
C ALA A 106 -10.95 -7.85 -3.27
N LYS A 107 -11.99 -7.55 -2.50
CA LYS A 107 -13.33 -7.21 -3.01
C LYS A 107 -13.47 -5.72 -3.37
N GLY A 108 -12.56 -4.84 -2.97
CA GLY A 108 -12.64 -3.40 -3.19
C GLY A 108 -13.66 -2.69 -2.30
N LEU A 109 -14.06 -3.26 -1.16
CA LEU A 109 -15.05 -2.69 -0.24
C LEU A 109 -14.59 -1.37 0.41
N GLU A 110 -13.29 -1.18 0.57
CA GLU A 110 -12.67 0.01 1.15
C GLU A 110 -12.13 1.00 0.09
N PHE A 111 -12.36 0.72 -1.21
CA PHE A 111 -12.02 1.65 -2.29
C PHE A 111 -12.62 3.04 -2.02
N PRO A 112 -11.88 4.16 -2.19
CA PRO A 112 -10.60 4.32 -2.90
C PRO A 112 -9.34 4.10 -2.05
N TRP A 113 -9.46 3.35 -0.95
CA TRP A 113 -8.38 3.01 -0.03
C TRP A 113 -7.70 4.24 0.54
N TRP A 114 -8.47 5.08 1.24
CA TRP A 114 -7.91 6.17 2.04
C TRP A 114 -6.84 5.63 2.99
N PRO A 115 -5.71 6.34 3.17
CA PRO A 115 -4.70 5.92 4.12
C PRO A 115 -5.31 5.76 5.52
N LYS A 116 -5.10 4.60 6.14
CA LYS A 116 -5.61 4.31 7.48
C LYS A 116 -4.71 4.93 8.53
N ALA A 117 -5.29 5.43 9.62
CA ALA A 117 -4.53 5.98 10.74
C ALA A 117 -3.73 4.90 11.50
N VAL A 118 -4.26 3.67 11.54
CA VAL A 118 -3.59 2.46 12.03
C VAL A 118 -3.57 1.44 10.90
N GLU A 119 -2.43 0.80 10.67
CA GLU A 119 -2.28 -0.22 9.63
C GLU A 119 -1.59 -1.47 10.18
N ASP A 120 -1.91 -2.63 9.61
CA ASP A 120 -1.19 -3.87 9.93
C ASP A 120 0.12 -3.96 9.12
N LEU A 121 1.26 -3.86 9.80
CA LEU A 121 2.59 -3.88 9.21
C LEU A 121 2.92 -5.24 8.56
N SER A 122 2.21 -6.31 8.92
CA SER A 122 2.34 -7.60 8.25
C SER A 122 1.78 -7.57 6.82
N VAL A 123 0.93 -6.58 6.51
CA VAL A 123 0.23 -6.42 5.23
C VAL A 123 0.70 -5.19 4.46
N ASN A 124 0.89 -4.06 5.14
CA ASN A 124 1.20 -2.78 4.51
C ASN A 124 2.22 -1.99 5.35
N SER A 125 3.27 -1.50 4.69
CA SER A 125 4.37 -0.77 5.34
C SER A 125 4.09 0.71 5.55
N GLN A 126 2.86 1.17 5.29
CA GLN A 126 2.50 2.58 5.32
C GLN A 126 1.23 2.83 6.12
N SER A 127 1.32 3.81 7.02
CA SER A 127 0.21 4.27 7.86
C SER A 127 0.10 5.79 7.70
N ASN A 128 -1.13 6.28 7.64
CA ASN A 128 -1.47 7.67 7.36
C ASN A 128 -0.77 8.25 6.10
N GLY A 129 -0.43 7.39 5.13
CA GLY A 129 0.22 7.76 3.87
C GLY A 129 1.74 7.85 3.92
N PHE A 130 2.38 7.49 5.04
CA PHE A 130 3.83 7.54 5.23
C PHE A 130 4.40 6.16 5.48
N HIS A 131 5.60 5.91 4.95
CA HIS A 131 6.29 4.63 5.16
C HIS A 131 6.86 4.52 6.57
N VAL A 132 6.88 3.30 7.13
CA VAL A 132 7.48 2.98 8.44
C VAL A 132 8.95 3.43 8.59
N GLN A 133 9.64 3.63 7.46
CA GLN A 133 11.04 4.11 7.40
C GLN A 133 11.18 5.62 7.19
N GLU A 134 10.08 6.34 6.95
CA GLU A 134 10.12 7.78 6.68
C GLU A 134 9.70 8.60 7.91
N MET A 135 8.95 7.98 8.83
CA MET A 135 8.37 8.65 9.98
C MET A 135 8.62 7.84 11.26
N PRO A 136 8.79 8.52 12.42
CA PRO A 136 8.67 7.86 13.71
C PRO A 136 7.40 7.02 13.76
N SER A 137 7.53 5.78 14.21
CA SER A 137 6.44 4.80 14.19
C SER A 137 6.22 4.21 15.59
N LEU A 138 4.95 4.11 16.01
CA LEU A 138 4.54 3.27 17.13
C LEU A 138 3.98 1.97 16.55
N ILE A 139 4.58 0.86 16.93
CA ILE A 139 4.27 -0.47 16.40
C ILE A 139 3.89 -1.37 17.58
N VAL A 140 2.66 -1.89 17.57
CA VAL A 140 2.19 -2.85 18.57
C VAL A 140 2.28 -4.26 18.00
N PHE A 141 3.17 -5.07 18.55
CA PHE A 141 3.34 -6.47 18.19
C PHE A 141 2.34 -7.34 18.95
N MET A 142 1.44 -8.00 18.22
CA MET A 142 0.34 -8.78 18.79
C MET A 142 0.10 -10.08 18.02
N GLU A 143 1.14 -10.62 17.36
CA GLU A 143 1.05 -11.86 16.57
C GLU A 143 0.73 -13.10 17.43
N ALA A 144 0.97 -13.02 18.74
CA ALA A 144 0.66 -14.08 19.71
C ALA A 144 -0.75 -13.94 20.35
N CYS A 145 -1.42 -12.81 20.15
CA CYS A 145 -2.76 -12.56 20.67
C CYS A 145 -3.83 -13.23 19.80
N ASP A 146 -4.95 -13.59 20.41
CA ASP A 146 -6.13 -14.02 19.66
C ASP A 146 -6.84 -12.85 18.96
N ASP A 147 -7.77 -13.15 18.06
CA ASP A 147 -8.48 -12.14 17.26
C ASP A 147 -9.26 -11.12 18.12
N VAL A 148 -9.67 -11.50 19.34
CA VAL A 148 -10.41 -10.62 20.24
C VAL A 148 -9.46 -9.59 20.82
N ASP A 149 -8.35 -10.03 21.39
CA ASP A 149 -7.31 -9.17 21.96
C ASP A 149 -6.70 -8.25 20.89
N GLN A 150 -6.43 -8.78 19.69
CA GLN A 150 -5.92 -8.00 18.56
C GLN A 150 -6.88 -6.86 18.18
N LYS A 151 -8.18 -7.12 18.19
CA LYS A 151 -9.20 -6.12 17.86
C LYS A 151 -9.32 -5.07 18.95
N GLU A 152 -9.29 -5.46 20.23
CA GLU A 152 -9.34 -4.52 21.34
C GLU A 152 -8.14 -3.56 21.33
N VAL A 153 -6.94 -4.06 21.03
CA VAL A 153 -5.73 -3.23 20.89
C VAL A 153 -5.85 -2.25 19.74
N GLU A 154 -6.34 -2.69 18.57
CA GLU A 154 -6.53 -1.81 17.42
C GLU A 154 -7.57 -0.72 17.70
N GLU A 155 -8.69 -1.07 18.36
CA GLU A 155 -9.73 -0.12 18.77
C GLU A 155 -9.20 0.90 19.79
N ALA A 156 -8.33 0.49 20.71
CA ALA A 156 -7.68 1.40 21.65
C ALA A 156 -6.66 2.34 20.99
N LEU A 157 -5.96 1.87 19.94
CA LEU A 157 -4.96 2.65 19.23
C LEU A 157 -5.56 3.66 18.25
N LEU A 158 -6.70 3.31 17.64
CA LEU A 158 -7.38 4.11 16.63
C LEU A 158 -7.66 5.57 17.02
N PRO A 159 -8.23 5.90 18.21
CA PRO A 159 -8.49 7.29 18.57
C PRO A 159 -7.20 8.12 18.71
N ILE A 160 -6.11 7.51 19.19
CA ILE A 160 -4.81 8.17 19.32
C ILE A 160 -4.24 8.48 17.92
N ALA A 161 -4.25 7.48 17.05
CA ALA A 161 -3.76 7.62 15.68
C ALA A 161 -4.59 8.61 14.87
N THR A 162 -5.91 8.62 15.07
CA THR A 162 -6.83 9.56 14.40
C THR A 162 -6.58 10.99 14.86
N ALA A 163 -6.42 11.22 16.16
CA ALA A 163 -6.10 12.54 16.69
C ALA A 163 -4.77 13.07 16.14
N GLU A 164 -3.75 12.21 16.02
CA GLU A 164 -2.48 12.56 15.41
C GLU A 164 -2.62 12.90 13.91
N ALA A 165 -3.37 12.09 13.16
CA ALA A 165 -3.64 12.35 11.74
C ALA A 165 -4.45 13.65 11.52
N GLU A 166 -5.34 14.00 12.44
CA GLU A 166 -6.07 15.26 12.42
C GLU A 166 -5.17 16.45 12.74
N ALA A 167 -4.32 16.33 13.77
CA ALA A 167 -3.35 17.35 14.12
C ALA A 167 -2.36 17.61 12.97
N ALA A 168 -1.95 16.56 12.25
CA ALA A 168 -1.09 16.66 11.08
C ALA A 168 -1.66 17.58 9.98
N LYS A 169 -2.99 17.68 9.84
CA LYS A 169 -3.64 18.56 8.85
C LYS A 169 -3.32 20.03 9.08
N ALA A 170 -3.08 20.44 10.33
CA ALA A 170 -2.64 21.79 10.66
C ALA A 170 -1.13 22.03 10.36
N ASN A 171 -0.35 20.96 10.19
CA ASN A 171 1.10 20.98 10.03
C ASN A 171 1.55 20.51 8.63
N GLY A 172 0.87 20.99 7.59
CA GLY A 172 1.23 20.64 6.20
C GLY A 172 0.95 19.17 5.83
N GLY A 173 0.16 18.45 6.64
CA GLY A 173 -0.25 17.07 6.39
C GLY A 173 0.73 16.01 6.89
N GLN A 174 1.81 16.39 7.59
CA GLN A 174 2.80 15.44 8.10
C GLN A 174 2.57 15.19 9.61
N PRO A 175 2.26 13.95 10.03
CA PRO A 175 2.13 13.61 11.44
C PRO A 175 3.48 13.59 12.13
N VAL A 176 3.52 13.63 13.45
CA VAL A 176 4.74 13.41 14.25
C VAL A 176 5.00 11.91 14.43
N LEU A 177 3.93 11.11 14.48
CA LEU A 177 3.96 9.67 14.71
C LEU A 177 3.00 8.96 13.76
N ILE A 178 3.41 7.82 13.19
CA ILE A 178 2.51 6.91 12.48
C ILE A 178 2.34 5.60 13.25
N PHE A 179 1.21 4.93 13.04
CA PHE A 179 0.77 3.85 13.92
C PHE A 179 0.57 2.56 13.14
N PHE A 180 1.16 1.50 13.67
CA PHE A 180 1.02 0.16 13.15
C PHE A 180 0.67 -0.85 14.23
N THR A 181 0.03 -1.92 13.79
CA THR A 181 -0.06 -3.17 14.53
C THR A 181 0.64 -4.28 13.76
N VAL A 182 0.89 -5.41 14.41
CA VAL A 182 1.37 -6.63 13.74
C VAL A 182 0.52 -7.80 14.19
N LYS A 183 -0.31 -8.31 13.27
CA LYS A 183 -1.28 -9.38 13.56
C LYS A 183 -0.77 -10.78 13.20
N SER A 184 0.24 -10.86 12.36
CA SER A 184 0.76 -12.14 11.86
C SER A 184 2.26 -12.05 11.53
N GLU A 185 2.92 -13.22 11.50
CA GLU A 185 4.31 -13.31 11.09
C GLU A 185 4.48 -12.90 9.62
N ALA A 186 5.36 -11.92 9.40
CA ALA A 186 5.72 -11.48 8.06
C ALA A 186 7.16 -10.93 8.05
N SER A 187 7.78 -10.99 6.87
CA SER A 187 9.19 -10.61 6.70
C SER A 187 9.53 -9.20 7.19
N LEU A 188 8.64 -8.22 6.97
CA LEU A 188 8.88 -6.83 7.36
C LEU A 188 8.82 -6.64 8.88
N PRO A 189 7.76 -7.04 9.59
CA PRO A 189 7.76 -7.06 11.04
C PRO A 189 8.95 -7.79 11.65
N THR A 190 9.36 -8.94 11.12
CA THR A 190 10.56 -9.66 11.59
C THR A 190 11.82 -8.81 11.46
N GLN A 191 12.00 -8.09 10.35
CA GLN A 191 13.12 -7.17 10.17
C GLN A 191 13.08 -6.03 11.19
N VAL A 192 11.91 -5.43 11.42
CA VAL A 192 11.74 -4.37 12.41
C VAL A 192 12.10 -4.87 13.81
N ARG A 193 11.61 -6.06 14.20
CA ARG A 193 11.97 -6.69 15.48
C ARG A 193 13.48 -6.85 15.63
N ASN A 194 14.15 -7.34 14.61
CA ASN A 194 15.61 -7.51 14.62
C ASN A 194 16.34 -6.18 14.79
N VAL A 195 15.89 -5.12 14.11
CA VAL A 195 16.48 -3.77 14.24
C VAL A 195 16.25 -3.20 15.63
N CYS A 196 15.10 -3.50 16.26
CA CYS A 196 14.76 -3.07 17.62
C CYS A 196 15.31 -4.00 18.72
N ASP A 197 16.12 -5.01 18.39
CA ASP A 197 16.62 -6.06 19.29
C ASP A 197 15.52 -6.86 20.03
N LEU A 198 14.33 -6.96 19.44
CA LEU A 198 13.17 -7.71 19.94
C LEU A 198 13.22 -9.16 19.45
N LYS A 199 14.17 -9.94 19.99
CA LYS A 199 14.57 -11.26 19.45
C LYS A 199 13.53 -12.39 19.53
N THR A 200 12.47 -12.25 20.32
CA THR A 200 11.41 -13.27 20.45
C THR A 200 10.03 -12.62 20.38
N VAL A 201 9.04 -13.34 19.84
CA VAL A 201 7.63 -12.99 20.02
C VAL A 201 7.31 -13.27 21.50
N PRO A 202 7.01 -12.24 22.31
CA PRO A 202 6.67 -12.44 23.71
C PRO A 202 5.30 -13.12 23.82
N ASP A 203 5.11 -13.89 24.88
CA ASP A 203 3.82 -14.53 25.21
C ASP A 203 2.72 -13.51 25.61
N SER A 204 3.01 -12.20 25.54
CA SER A 204 2.10 -11.08 25.84
C SER A 204 2.49 -9.79 25.08
N PRO A 205 1.56 -8.85 24.84
CA PRO A 205 1.84 -7.62 24.09
C PRO A 205 3.00 -6.81 24.67
N GLN A 206 3.95 -6.41 23.80
CA GLN A 206 5.04 -5.50 24.16
C GLN A 206 4.98 -4.24 23.30
N VAL A 207 5.13 -3.07 23.94
CA VAL A 207 5.44 -1.80 23.26
C VAL A 207 6.94 -1.56 23.42
N PRO A 208 7.75 -1.58 22.34
CA PRO A 208 9.16 -1.26 22.46
C PRO A 208 9.37 0.18 22.91
N ALA A 209 10.27 0.38 23.87
CA ALA A 209 10.51 1.66 24.55
C ALA A 209 11.29 2.69 23.71
N SER A 210 11.33 2.56 22.39
CA SER A 210 12.14 3.44 21.53
C SER A 210 11.40 3.86 20.28
N ALA A 211 10.91 5.10 20.29
CA ALA A 211 10.60 5.85 19.09
C ALA A 211 11.91 6.08 18.32
N MET A 212 12.09 5.44 17.17
CA MET A 212 13.22 5.74 16.29
C MET A 212 12.74 6.51 15.06
N CYS A 213 13.40 7.65 14.84
CA CYS A 213 13.39 8.39 13.58
C CYS A 213 14.47 7.73 12.70
N PHE A 214 14.11 7.19 11.55
CA PHE A 214 15.09 6.73 10.57
C PHE A 214 15.66 7.97 9.85
N SER A 215 16.93 8.28 10.11
CA SER A 215 17.68 9.35 9.43
C SER A 215 18.34 8.84 8.15
#